data_AF-A0A1V9X1M4-F1
#
_entry.id   AF-A0A1V9X1M4-F1
#
_cell.length_a   1.000
_cell.length_b   1.000
_cell.length_c   1.000
_cell.angle_alpha   90.00
_cell.angle_beta   90.00
_cell.angle_gamma   90.00
#
_symmetry.space_group_name_H-M   'P 1'
#
loop_
_entity.id
_entity.type
_entity.pdbx_description
1 polymer ?
#
loop_
_entity_poly.entity_id
_entity_poly.type
_entity_poly.pdbx_seq_one_letter_code
_entity_poly.pdbx_strand_id
1 'polypeptide(L)'
;MSTAARFSRRIFSGIQLTKVSHLGNYFGAIKQWIVLQQNDDAKCLFSIVDLHSITIPHYDPKELRGKIELMTASLLACGVRPNTLFLQSMVPEHGQLCWLFSCISTMNKMYHFPQFKEKTAKTTETPLGIYLYPILQAADVLLYKSTHVPVGEDQLPHINLIKDIAQTFNKRQKIRASSSDSVRYFGVGSTTFVSCTPNEMA
;
A
#
# COMPACT_ATOMS: atom_id res chain seq x y z
N MET A 1 26.48 23.10 5.99
CA MET A 1 25.44 22.21 6.55
C MET A 1 24.57 21.75 5.40
N SER A 2 24.66 20.47 5.01
CA SER A 2 23.99 19.91 3.83
C SER A 2 22.59 19.42 4.22
N THR A 3 21.55 20.10 3.76
CA THR A 3 20.17 19.63 3.87
C THR A 3 19.91 18.61 2.77
N ALA A 4 20.08 17.32 3.09
CA ALA A 4 19.59 16.24 2.24
C ALA A 4 18.12 16.52 1.87
N ALA A 5 17.76 16.39 0.59
CA ALA A 5 16.38 16.56 0.12
C ALA A 5 15.46 15.59 0.89
N ARG A 6 14.78 16.11 1.91
CA ARG A 6 13.85 15.35 2.75
C ARG A 6 12.53 15.30 1.98
N PHE A 7 12.10 14.10 1.59
CA PHE A 7 10.78 13.94 0.98
C PHE A 7 9.72 14.56 1.90
N SER A 8 8.84 15.38 1.32
CA SER A 8 7.63 15.88 2.01
C SER A 8 6.91 14.70 2.65
N ARG A 9 6.42 14.85 3.89
CA ARG A 9 5.70 13.78 4.58
C ARG A 9 4.46 13.39 3.77
N ARG A 10 4.47 12.16 3.25
CA ARG A 10 3.39 11.54 2.50
C ARG A 10 2.99 10.24 3.16
N ILE A 11 1.69 10.12 3.44
CA ILE A 11 1.12 8.95 4.09
C ILE A 11 0.24 8.24 3.07
N PHE A 12 0.52 6.97 2.81
CA PHE A 12 -0.32 6.13 1.95
C PHE A 12 -0.97 5.04 2.77
N SER A 13 -2.29 4.87 2.63
CA SER A 13 -3.03 3.77 3.25
C SER A 13 -4.09 3.26 2.28
N GLY A 14 -4.15 1.94 2.12
CA GLY A 14 -5.12 1.27 1.27
C GLY A 14 -6.15 0.51 2.09
N ILE A 15 -7.42 0.54 1.68
CA ILE A 15 -8.48 -0.27 2.26
C ILE A 15 -9.02 -1.26 1.22
N GLN A 16 -8.98 -2.56 1.56
CA GLN A 16 -9.48 -3.63 0.70
C GLN A 16 -10.98 -3.82 0.92
N LEU A 17 -11.70 -4.16 -0.15
CA LEU A 17 -13.11 -4.47 -0.12
C LEU A 17 -13.28 -5.93 0.36
N THR A 18 -13.36 -6.12 1.69
CA THR A 18 -13.60 -7.45 2.27
C THR A 18 -15.08 -7.85 2.20
N LYS A 19 -15.36 -9.15 2.39
CA LYS A 19 -16.74 -9.70 2.30
C LYS A 19 -17.70 -9.14 3.36
N VAL A 20 -17.20 -8.63 4.48
CA VAL A 20 -18.04 -8.00 5.51
C VAL A 20 -17.28 -6.83 6.15
N SER A 21 -17.77 -5.61 5.94
CA SER A 21 -17.30 -4.44 6.69
C SER A 21 -17.89 -4.52 8.10
N HIS A 22 -17.13 -5.10 9.04
CA HIS A 22 -17.51 -5.09 10.45
C HIS A 22 -17.09 -3.77 11.11
N LEU A 23 -17.68 -3.40 12.26
CA LEU A 23 -17.29 -2.22 13.05
C LEU A 23 -15.78 -2.14 13.32
N GLY A 24 -15.06 -3.27 13.31
CA GLY A 24 -13.60 -3.31 13.42
C GLY A 24 -12.85 -2.52 12.33
N ASN A 25 -13.33 -2.53 11.08
CA ASN A 25 -12.73 -1.75 9.99
C ASN A 25 -12.92 -0.23 10.22
N TYR A 26 -14.08 0.15 10.76
CA TYR A 26 -14.43 1.52 11.09
C TYR A 26 -13.60 2.06 12.27
N PHE A 27 -13.51 1.29 13.37
CA PHE A 27 -12.76 1.73 14.55
C PHE A 27 -11.24 1.69 14.40
N GLY A 28 -10.70 0.83 13.53
CA GLY A 28 -9.27 0.75 13.27
C GLY A 28 -8.76 1.79 12.28
N ALA A 29 -9.09 1.61 10.99
CA ALA A 29 -8.46 2.38 9.91
C ALA A 29 -9.13 3.75 9.66
N ILE A 30 -10.47 3.81 9.68
CA ILE A 30 -11.21 5.03 9.30
C ILE A 30 -11.00 6.14 10.33
N LYS A 31 -11.11 5.84 11.63
CA LYS A 31 -10.81 6.80 12.70
C LYS A 31 -9.38 7.35 12.58
N GLN A 32 -8.41 6.49 12.27
CA GLN A 32 -7.03 6.92 12.06
C GLN A 32 -6.88 7.81 10.83
N TRP A 33 -7.57 7.51 9.73
CA TRP A 33 -7.54 8.37 8.53
C TRP A 33 -8.05 9.78 8.82
N ILE A 34 -9.13 9.91 9.62
CA ILE A 34 -9.68 11.19 10.05
C ILE A 34 -8.66 11.99 10.88
N VAL A 35 -7.93 11.34 11.79
CA VAL A 35 -6.88 11.99 12.59
C VAL A 35 -5.69 12.39 11.71
N LEU A 36 -5.22 11.49 10.83
CA LEU A 36 -4.07 11.74 9.97
C LEU A 36 -4.31 12.89 9.00
N GLN A 37 -5.51 12.98 8.42
CA GLN A 37 -5.84 14.05 7.48
C GLN A 37 -6.03 15.42 8.13
N GLN A 38 -6.15 15.52 9.47
CA GLN A 38 -6.20 16.80 10.18
C GLN A 38 -4.82 17.46 10.29
N ASN A 39 -3.74 16.70 10.07
CA ASN A 39 -2.39 17.21 10.07
C ASN A 39 -2.01 17.75 8.69
N ASP A 40 -1.96 19.08 8.56
CA ASP A 40 -1.63 19.74 7.29
C ASP A 40 -0.15 19.60 6.88
N ASP A 41 0.75 19.18 7.78
CA ASP A 41 2.16 18.92 7.47
C ASP A 41 2.37 17.62 6.67
N ALA A 42 1.33 16.79 6.55
CA ALA A 42 1.38 15.50 5.87
C ALA A 42 0.35 15.41 4.74
N LYS A 43 0.81 15.09 3.53
CA LYS A 43 -0.09 14.75 2.43
C LYS A 43 -0.61 13.32 2.59
N CYS A 44 -1.90 13.18 2.89
CA CYS A 44 -2.57 11.89 3.00
C CYS A 44 -3.08 11.41 1.62
N LEU A 45 -2.86 10.14 1.35
CA LEU A 45 -3.28 9.42 0.14
C LEU A 45 -3.98 8.14 0.58
N PHE A 46 -5.30 8.14 0.47
CA PHE A 46 -6.15 7.03 0.84
C PHE A 46 -6.70 6.37 -0.41
N SER A 47 -6.53 5.05 -0.51
CA SER A 47 -6.90 4.30 -1.71
C SER A 47 -7.89 3.19 -1.38
N ILE A 48 -8.99 3.12 -2.13
CA ILE A 48 -9.80 1.91 -2.18
C ILE A 48 -9.09 0.94 -3.13
N VAL A 49 -8.56 -0.16 -2.60
CA VAL A 49 -7.70 -1.08 -3.35
C VAL A 49 -8.50 -2.19 -4.03
N ASP A 50 -9.21 -1.82 -5.09
CA ASP A 50 -10.05 -2.73 -5.87
C ASP A 50 -9.25 -3.75 -6.70
N LEU A 51 -8.04 -3.41 -7.18
CA LEU A 51 -7.16 -4.37 -7.86
C LEU A 51 -6.66 -5.48 -6.93
N HIS A 52 -6.49 -5.19 -5.63
CA HIS A 52 -6.21 -6.23 -4.63
C HIS A 52 -7.44 -7.11 -4.37
N SER A 53 -8.64 -6.54 -4.49
CA SER A 53 -9.90 -7.24 -4.22
C SER A 53 -10.21 -8.32 -5.26
N ILE A 54 -9.78 -8.13 -6.52
CA ILE A 54 -9.95 -9.12 -7.60
C ILE A 54 -8.95 -10.29 -7.54
N THR A 55 -7.96 -10.26 -6.64
CA THR A 55 -7.01 -11.37 -6.47
C THR A 55 -7.63 -12.58 -5.76
N ILE A 56 -8.77 -12.39 -5.12
CA ILE A 56 -9.54 -13.45 -4.45
C ILE A 56 -10.30 -14.23 -5.53
N PRO A 57 -10.23 -15.57 -5.54
CA PRO A 57 -11.00 -16.40 -6.46
C PRO A 57 -12.52 -16.13 -6.38
N HIS A 58 -13.20 -16.22 -7.51
CA HIS A 58 -14.68 -16.20 -7.63
C HIS A 58 -15.36 -14.90 -7.14
N TYR A 59 -14.81 -13.72 -7.45
CA TYR A 59 -15.52 -12.46 -7.22
C TYR A 59 -16.61 -12.20 -8.28
N ASP A 60 -17.73 -11.58 -7.90
CA ASP A 60 -18.74 -11.08 -8.85
C ASP A 60 -18.42 -9.61 -9.21
N PRO A 61 -18.19 -9.28 -10.49
CA PRO A 61 -17.96 -7.91 -10.94
C PRO A 61 -19.10 -6.93 -10.60
N LYS A 62 -20.35 -7.39 -10.59
CA LYS A 62 -21.49 -6.54 -10.23
C LYS A 62 -21.49 -6.22 -8.73
N GLU A 63 -21.25 -7.23 -7.91
CA GLU A 63 -21.13 -7.05 -6.46
C GLU A 63 -19.94 -6.15 -6.10
N LEU A 64 -18.82 -6.29 -6.81
CA LEU A 64 -17.63 -5.45 -6.60
C LEU A 64 -17.91 -3.97 -6.83
N ARG A 65 -18.65 -3.62 -7.90
CA ARG A 65 -19.04 -2.22 -8.17
C ARG A 65 -19.89 -1.65 -7.05
N GLY A 66 -20.90 -2.39 -6.60
CA GLY A 66 -21.72 -1.98 -5.46
C GLY A 66 -20.91 -1.81 -4.17
N LYS A 67 -19.92 -2.67 -3.93
CA LYS A 67 -18.99 -2.54 -2.80
C LYS A 67 -18.10 -1.31 -2.89
N ILE A 68 -17.59 -0.97 -4.07
CA ILE A 68 -16.80 0.25 -4.30
C ILE A 68 -17.64 1.48 -3.97
N GLU A 69 -18.87 1.56 -4.50
CA GLU A 69 -19.78 2.69 -4.27
C GLU A 69 -20.13 2.82 -2.78
N LEU A 70 -20.52 1.72 -2.13
CA LEU A 70 -20.87 1.70 -0.72
C LEU A 70 -19.68 2.07 0.18
N MET A 71 -18.49 1.53 -0.09
CA MET A 71 -17.27 1.88 0.65
C MET A 71 -16.94 3.37 0.48
N THR A 72 -17.01 3.89 -0.74
CA THR A 72 -16.74 5.30 -1.03
C THR A 72 -17.72 6.20 -0.27
N ALA A 73 -19.03 5.93 -0.39
CA ALA A 73 -20.06 6.68 0.31
C ALA A 73 -19.86 6.62 1.84
N SER A 74 -19.52 5.44 2.37
CA SER A 74 -19.26 5.25 3.80
C SER A 74 -18.06 6.08 4.26
N LEU A 75 -16.92 6.02 3.56
CA LEU A 75 -15.72 6.78 3.92
C LEU A 75 -15.98 8.29 3.93
N LEU A 76 -16.69 8.79 2.92
CA LEU A 76 -17.08 10.21 2.84
C LEU A 76 -18.02 10.60 3.98
N ALA A 77 -19.04 9.78 4.28
CA ALA A 77 -19.96 10.01 5.38
C ALA A 77 -19.27 10.00 6.75
N CYS A 78 -18.19 9.23 6.89
CA CYS A 78 -17.37 9.18 8.11
C CYS A 78 -16.42 10.37 8.24
N GLY A 79 -16.31 11.22 7.22
CA GLY A 79 -15.51 12.45 7.26
C GLY A 79 -14.16 12.38 6.55
N VAL A 80 -13.88 11.33 5.76
CA VAL A 80 -12.68 11.30 4.91
C VAL A 80 -12.79 12.37 3.81
N ARG A 81 -11.77 13.20 3.64
CA ARG A 81 -11.81 14.30 2.66
C ARG A 81 -11.72 13.77 1.22
N PRO A 82 -12.58 14.20 0.29
CA PRO A 82 -12.58 13.72 -1.10
C PRO A 82 -11.25 13.90 -1.84
N ASN A 83 -10.49 14.95 -1.54
CA ASN A 83 -9.19 15.24 -2.18
C ASN A 83 -8.06 14.28 -1.74
N THR A 84 -8.27 13.50 -0.69
CA THR A 84 -7.31 12.49 -0.20
C THR A 84 -7.67 11.08 -0.65
N LEU A 85 -8.90 10.85 -1.12
CA LEU A 85 -9.45 9.54 -1.43
C LEU A 85 -9.49 9.28 -2.94
N PHE A 86 -9.08 8.09 -3.36
CA PHE A 86 -9.20 7.66 -4.76
C PHE A 86 -9.38 6.14 -4.89
N LEU A 87 -9.79 5.70 -6.07
CA LEU A 87 -9.91 4.29 -6.44
C LEU A 87 -8.62 3.83 -7.13
N GLN A 88 -8.05 2.70 -6.69
CA GLN A 88 -6.77 2.20 -7.19
C GLN A 88 -6.79 1.98 -8.71
N SER A 89 -7.83 1.33 -9.25
CA SER A 89 -7.95 1.07 -10.70
C SER A 89 -8.06 2.32 -11.58
N MET A 90 -8.41 3.48 -11.01
CA MET A 90 -8.47 4.75 -11.75
C MET A 90 -7.09 5.37 -12.01
N VAL A 91 -6.04 4.80 -11.43
CA VAL A 91 -4.64 5.22 -11.62
C VAL A 91 -3.87 4.07 -12.27
N PRO A 92 -3.82 3.99 -13.62
CA PRO A 92 -3.23 2.85 -14.34
C PRO A 92 -1.73 2.67 -14.07
N GLU A 93 -1.05 3.71 -13.57
CA GLU A 93 0.36 3.69 -13.21
C GLU A 93 0.68 2.66 -12.12
N HIS A 94 -0.29 2.27 -11.29
CA HIS A 94 -0.13 1.15 -10.34
C HIS A 94 0.21 -0.15 -11.05
N GLY A 95 -0.55 -0.48 -12.11
CA GLY A 95 -0.30 -1.67 -12.91
C GLY A 95 1.02 -1.57 -13.70
N GLN A 96 1.33 -0.40 -14.25
CA GLN A 96 2.56 -0.17 -14.99
C GLN A 96 3.80 -0.31 -14.10
N LEU A 97 3.78 0.27 -12.89
CA LEU A 97 4.88 0.17 -11.95
C LEU A 97 4.99 -1.23 -11.35
N CYS A 98 3.87 -1.90 -11.11
CA CYS A 98 3.85 -3.30 -10.70
C CYS A 98 4.59 -4.17 -11.73
N TRP A 99 4.34 -3.98 -13.03
CA TRP A 99 5.05 -4.70 -14.09
C TRP A 99 6.57 -4.49 -14.01
N LEU A 100 7.02 -3.25 -13.86
CA LEU A 100 8.45 -2.93 -13.71
C LEU A 100 9.06 -3.61 -12.48
N PHE A 101 8.34 -3.63 -11.36
CA PHE A 101 8.77 -4.29 -10.14
C PHE A 101 8.78 -5.82 -10.27
N SER A 102 7.83 -6.41 -11.01
CA SER A 102 7.85 -7.84 -11.31
C SER A 102 9.12 -8.25 -12.06
N CYS A 103 9.64 -7.41 -12.97
CA CYS A 103 10.88 -7.69 -13.70
C CYS A 103 12.17 -7.64 -12.86
N ILE A 104 12.10 -7.18 -11.60
CA ILE A 104 13.25 -7.15 -10.65
C ILE A 104 13.06 -8.07 -9.44
N SER A 105 11.85 -8.62 -9.27
CA SER A 105 11.53 -9.62 -8.25
C SER A 105 11.79 -11.03 -8.78
N THR A 106 12.17 -11.95 -7.90
CA THR A 106 12.44 -13.35 -8.29
C THR A 106 11.35 -14.27 -7.80
N MET A 107 11.14 -15.36 -8.55
CA MET A 107 10.15 -16.37 -8.16
C MET A 107 10.47 -16.98 -6.79
N ASN A 108 11.75 -17.22 -6.50
CA ASN A 108 12.16 -17.80 -5.22
C ASN A 108 11.78 -16.92 -4.02
N LYS A 109 12.00 -15.59 -4.11
CA LYS A 109 11.63 -14.64 -3.05
C LYS A 109 10.12 -14.66 -2.78
N MET A 110 9.33 -14.60 -3.85
CA MET A 110 7.87 -14.55 -3.75
C MET A 110 7.26 -15.89 -3.29
N TYR A 111 7.86 -17.03 -3.67
CA TYR A 111 7.45 -18.36 -3.22
C TYR A 111 7.61 -18.54 -1.70
N HIS A 112 8.61 -17.90 -1.12
CA HIS A 112 8.84 -17.93 0.32
C HIS A 112 8.09 -16.86 1.11
N PHE A 113 7.33 -15.98 0.45
CA PHE A 113 6.58 -14.92 1.10
C PHE A 113 5.48 -15.50 2.02
N PRO A 114 5.40 -15.12 3.31
CA PRO A 114 4.54 -15.79 4.29
C PRO A 114 3.06 -15.85 3.89
N GLN A 115 2.49 -14.73 3.45
CA GLN A 115 1.08 -14.65 3.09
C GLN A 115 0.74 -15.44 1.82
N PHE A 116 1.71 -15.67 0.93
CA PHE A 116 1.51 -16.56 -0.20
C PHE A 116 1.30 -17.98 0.31
N LYS A 117 2.24 -18.50 1.13
CA LYS A 117 2.14 -19.84 1.72
C LYS A 117 0.84 -20.06 2.50
N GLU A 118 0.43 -19.09 3.31
CA GLU A 118 -0.82 -19.17 4.08
C GLU A 118 -2.06 -19.24 3.18
N LYS A 119 -2.13 -18.39 2.16
CA LYS A 119 -3.29 -18.32 1.25
C LYS A 119 -3.35 -19.51 0.28
N THR A 120 -2.22 -20.14 -0.05
CA THR A 120 -2.17 -21.29 -0.96
C THR A 120 -2.20 -22.64 -0.24
N ALA A 121 -2.06 -22.68 1.09
CA ALA A 121 -1.95 -23.93 1.86
C ALA A 121 -3.14 -24.90 1.66
N LYS A 122 -4.32 -24.38 1.30
CA LYS A 122 -5.57 -25.14 1.18
C LYS A 122 -6.14 -25.21 -0.24
N THR A 123 -5.38 -24.76 -1.24
CA THR A 123 -5.89 -24.62 -2.61
C THR A 123 -4.90 -25.23 -3.60
N THR A 124 -5.40 -26.14 -4.44
CA THR A 124 -4.62 -26.80 -5.51
C THR A 124 -4.42 -25.89 -6.72
N GLU A 125 -5.35 -24.97 -6.98
CA GLU A 125 -5.30 -24.00 -8.09
C GLU A 125 -5.28 -22.57 -7.56
N THR A 126 -4.08 -22.02 -7.37
CA THR A 126 -3.92 -20.65 -6.87
C THR A 126 -3.79 -19.67 -8.04
N PRO A 127 -4.64 -18.62 -8.12
CA PRO A 127 -4.45 -17.56 -9.10
C PRO A 127 -3.11 -16.85 -8.94
N LEU A 128 -2.45 -16.53 -10.07
CA LEU A 128 -1.19 -15.77 -10.09
C LEU A 128 -1.29 -14.40 -9.39
N GLY A 129 -2.49 -13.83 -9.31
CA GLY A 129 -2.75 -12.60 -8.55
C GLY A 129 -2.36 -12.70 -7.08
N ILE A 130 -2.57 -13.84 -6.42
CA ILE A 130 -2.19 -14.06 -5.00
C ILE A 130 -0.66 -14.07 -4.84
N TYR A 131 0.06 -14.41 -5.89
CA TYR A 131 1.52 -14.37 -5.90
C TYR A 131 2.08 -12.98 -6.16
N LEU A 132 1.44 -12.22 -7.07
CA LEU A 132 1.93 -10.90 -7.50
C LEU A 132 1.42 -9.73 -6.65
N TYR A 133 0.32 -9.88 -5.90
CA TYR A 133 -0.25 -8.76 -5.14
C TYR A 133 0.74 -8.05 -4.19
N PRO A 134 1.73 -8.70 -3.55
CA PRO A 134 2.66 -7.96 -2.69
C PRO A 134 3.56 -7.01 -3.51
N ILE A 135 3.81 -7.33 -4.79
CA ILE A 135 4.52 -6.44 -5.72
C ILE A 135 3.62 -5.29 -6.15
N LEU A 136 2.33 -5.55 -6.38
CA LEU A 136 1.34 -4.49 -6.63
C LEU A 136 1.25 -3.54 -5.44
N GLN A 137 1.25 -4.06 -4.20
CA GLN A 137 1.28 -3.25 -2.98
C GLN A 137 2.53 -2.36 -2.91
N ALA A 138 3.67 -2.86 -3.40
CA ALA A 138 4.86 -2.05 -3.52
C ALA A 138 4.73 -0.94 -4.57
N ALA A 139 4.09 -1.22 -5.70
CA ALA A 139 3.75 -0.19 -6.68
C ALA A 139 2.85 0.88 -6.06
N ASP A 140 1.82 0.48 -5.32
CA ASP A 140 0.87 1.39 -4.67
C ASP A 140 1.56 2.41 -3.77
N VAL A 141 2.50 1.94 -2.95
CA VAL A 141 3.23 2.76 -1.99
C VAL A 141 4.30 3.63 -2.68
N LEU A 142 5.07 3.02 -3.58
CA LEU A 142 6.24 3.64 -4.17
C LEU A 142 5.88 4.65 -5.26
N LEU A 143 4.78 4.45 -6.01
CA LEU A 143 4.32 5.38 -7.04
C LEU A 143 4.23 6.83 -6.51
N TYR A 144 3.73 6.99 -5.28
CA TYR A 144 3.57 8.30 -4.65
C TYR A 144 4.77 8.75 -3.82
N LYS A 145 5.86 7.98 -3.80
CA LYS A 145 7.05 8.20 -2.95
C LYS A 145 6.66 8.34 -1.48
N SER A 146 5.80 7.43 -1.01
CA SER A 146 5.22 7.49 0.32
C SER A 146 6.28 7.30 1.41
N THR A 147 6.21 8.14 2.42
CA THR A 147 7.13 8.16 3.57
C THR A 147 6.53 7.47 4.81
N HIS A 148 5.24 7.21 4.84
CA HIS A 148 4.63 6.52 5.97
C HIS A 148 3.52 5.63 5.42
N VAL A 149 3.43 4.42 5.95
CA VAL A 149 2.37 3.46 5.63
C VAL A 149 1.90 2.91 6.97
N PRO A 150 0.71 3.31 7.47
CA PRO A 150 0.17 2.78 8.71
C PRO A 150 -0.29 1.34 8.46
N VAL A 151 0.32 0.40 9.16
CA VAL A 151 0.00 -1.03 9.05
C VAL A 151 0.14 -1.70 10.41
N GLY A 152 -0.55 -2.83 10.59
CA GLY A 152 -0.33 -3.72 11.74
C GLY A 152 1.00 -4.47 11.64
N GLU A 153 1.43 -5.08 12.76
CA GLU A 153 2.67 -5.86 12.83
C GLU A 153 2.66 -7.09 11.89
N ASP A 154 1.47 -7.61 11.59
CA ASP A 154 1.26 -8.72 10.65
C ASP A 154 1.65 -8.38 9.20
N GLN A 155 1.71 -7.09 8.86
CA GLN A 155 2.06 -6.60 7.52
C GLN A 155 3.55 -6.19 7.39
N LEU A 156 4.36 -6.39 8.44
CA LEU A 156 5.80 -6.12 8.39
C LEU A 156 6.52 -6.81 7.21
N PRO A 157 6.20 -8.06 6.83
CA PRO A 157 6.77 -8.70 5.65
C PRO A 157 6.58 -7.90 4.36
N HIS A 158 5.40 -7.30 4.15
CA HIS A 158 5.13 -6.45 2.98
C HIS A 158 5.96 -5.19 3.01
N ILE A 159 6.08 -4.52 4.16
CA ILE A 159 6.91 -3.31 4.27
C ILE A 159 8.38 -3.62 3.97
N ASN A 160 8.89 -4.77 4.44
CA ASN A 160 10.24 -5.21 4.13
C ASN A 160 10.42 -5.50 2.62
N LEU A 161 9.43 -6.14 1.98
CA LEU A 161 9.44 -6.35 0.53
C LEU A 161 9.45 -5.02 -0.24
N ILE A 162 8.65 -4.04 0.18
CA ILE A 162 8.63 -2.70 -0.44
C ILE A 162 10.01 -2.05 -0.39
N LYS A 163 10.68 -2.12 0.77
CA LYS A 163 12.04 -1.60 0.94
C LYS A 163 13.05 -2.32 0.07
N ASP A 164 13.00 -3.65 -0.02
CA ASP A 164 13.88 -4.47 -0.87
C ASP A 164 13.68 -4.14 -2.37
N ILE A 165 12.43 -4.03 -2.81
CA ILE A 165 12.07 -3.63 -4.20
C ILE A 165 12.61 -2.22 -4.50
N ALA A 166 12.39 -1.26 -3.60
CA ALA A 166 12.89 0.10 -3.77
C ALA A 166 14.42 0.14 -3.88
N GLN A 167 15.14 -0.58 -3.01
CA GLN A 167 16.60 -0.69 -3.04
C GLN A 167 17.10 -1.34 -4.33
N THR A 168 16.48 -2.46 -4.72
CA THR A 168 16.84 -3.21 -5.92
C THR A 168 16.60 -2.38 -7.19
N PHE A 169 15.47 -1.69 -7.28
CA PHE A 169 15.15 -0.78 -8.38
C PHE A 169 16.17 0.36 -8.45
N ASN A 170 16.44 1.00 -7.30
CA ASN A 170 17.41 2.09 -7.20
C ASN A 170 18.80 1.66 -7.70
N LYS A 171 19.26 0.48 -7.27
CA LYS A 171 20.54 -0.11 -7.68
C LYS A 171 20.57 -0.42 -9.17
N ARG A 172 19.51 -1.06 -9.72
CA ARG A 172 19.43 -1.47 -11.12
C ARG A 172 19.45 -0.29 -12.08
N GLN A 173 18.76 0.79 -11.73
CA GLN A 173 18.74 2.04 -12.52
C GLN A 173 19.99 2.91 -12.27
N LYS A 174 21.00 2.42 -11.53
CA LYS A 174 22.24 3.13 -11.19
C LYS A 174 21.99 4.50 -10.54
N ILE A 175 20.94 4.59 -9.74
CA ILE A 175 20.60 5.79 -9.00
C ILE A 175 21.58 5.91 -7.84
N ARG A 176 22.66 6.69 -8.04
CA ARG A 176 23.70 6.91 -7.04
C ARG A 176 23.11 7.59 -5.80
N ALA A 177 23.34 7.00 -4.63
CA ALA A 177 23.35 7.77 -3.38
C ALA A 177 24.63 8.63 -3.36
N SER A 178 24.71 9.64 -4.22
CA SER A 178 25.81 10.61 -4.19
C SER A 178 25.56 11.63 -3.09
N SER A 179 26.61 11.99 -2.36
CA SER A 179 26.63 12.76 -1.11
C SER A 179 26.26 14.25 -1.22
N SER A 180 25.56 14.69 -2.27
CA SER A 180 25.07 16.08 -2.35
C SER A 180 23.83 16.32 -3.20
N ASP A 181 23.48 15.47 -4.20
CA ASP A 181 22.47 15.85 -5.20
C ASP A 181 21.36 14.80 -5.43
N SER A 182 20.40 14.82 -4.51
CA SER A 182 18.93 14.88 -4.67
C SER A 182 18.11 14.08 -5.70
N VAL A 183 18.59 13.01 -6.37
CA VAL A 183 17.66 12.13 -7.11
C VAL A 183 17.70 10.70 -6.61
N ARG A 184 16.85 10.39 -5.62
CA ARG A 184 16.42 9.01 -5.31
C ARG A 184 15.01 8.83 -5.88
N TYR A 185 14.77 7.75 -6.63
CA TYR A 185 13.40 7.46 -7.09
C TYR A 185 12.52 7.10 -5.90
N PHE A 186 13.07 6.30 -4.98
CA PHE A 186 12.43 5.90 -3.73
C PHE A 186 13.37 6.09 -2.54
N GLY A 187 12.88 6.70 -1.46
CA GLY A 187 13.66 6.91 -0.24
C GLY A 187 13.78 5.62 0.58
N VAL A 188 14.97 5.02 0.60
CA VAL A 188 15.25 3.73 1.27
C VAL A 188 15.11 3.78 2.81
N GLY A 189 15.10 4.97 3.41
CA GLY A 189 14.99 5.17 4.87
C GLY A 189 13.86 6.10 5.31
N SER A 190 13.02 6.56 4.38
CA SER A 190 11.96 7.53 4.71
C SER A 190 10.62 6.90 4.97
N THR A 191 10.41 5.61 4.65
CA THR A 191 9.17 4.88 5.00
C THR A 191 9.22 4.46 6.46
N THR A 192 8.85 5.39 7.33
CA THR A 192 8.77 5.19 8.78
C THR A 192 7.45 4.50 9.11
N PHE A 193 7.54 3.49 9.97
CA PHE A 193 6.39 2.83 10.56
C PHE A 193 5.61 3.83 11.40
N VAL A 194 4.29 3.83 11.27
CA VAL A 194 3.42 4.27 12.36
C VAL A 194 2.77 2.97 12.84
N SER A 195 3.35 2.35 13.87
CA SER A 195 2.75 1.20 14.52
C SER A 195 1.53 1.69 15.28
N CYS A 196 0.37 1.11 15.05
CA CYS A 196 -0.76 1.28 15.97
C CYS A 196 -0.52 0.40 17.20
N THR A 197 0.09 0.95 18.26
CA THR A 197 -0.03 0.32 19.57
C THR A 197 -1.35 0.76 20.21
N PRO A 198 -2.09 -0.14 20.90
CA PRO A 198 -3.29 0.22 21.65
C PRO A 198 -3.07 1.23 22.79
N ASN A 199 -1.81 1.58 23.10
CA ASN A 199 -1.43 2.32 24.30
C ASN A 199 -1.37 3.86 24.14
N GLU A 200 -1.73 4.41 22.99
CA GLU A 200 -1.86 5.88 22.81
C GLU A 200 -3.32 6.37 22.97
N MET A 201 -4.18 5.56 23.62
CA MET A 201 -5.55 5.95 24.02
C MET A 201 -5.67 6.06 25.55
N ALA A 202 -4.91 6.99 26.13
CA ALA A 202 -5.17 7.54 27.46
C ALA A 202 -5.34 9.06 27.34
#